data_AF-A0A226DYT9-F1
#
_entry.id   AF-A0A226DYT9-F1
#
_cell.length_a   1.000
_cell.length_b   1.000
_cell.length_c   1.000
_cell.angle_alpha   90.00
_cell.angle_beta   90.00
_cell.angle_gamma   90.00
#
_symmetry.space_group_name_H-M   'P 1'
#
loop_
_entity.id
_entity.type
_entity.pdbx_description
1 polymer ?
#
loop_
_entity_poly.entity_id
_entity_poly.type
_entity_poly.pdbx_seq_one_letter_code
_entity_poly.pdbx_strand_id
1 'polypeptide(L)'
;MDNDLHILLVRADLLLPLHTKIHFELIRITFPATENTINVKHSKPIFSSKFPFLQKLALNRGALQGNRIARMVTHPELPKSPVSLRTKAMKLCIILCESTVAVFPTLIFILLTFAPCTPPFILSMLPNCQPVQTTLLGRGIQGLIHLYEIWTISHITYSGSIWIFYILFVGIDCMLNYLNLLKRQSFAILNSEDKDNCVRLYCSIQILEKWFNSFVMDKILPCVIICVPALEIVALFVCVNLHQDISGLGFLLFPLVAFDAAMIIILVFPLASWVYKESKETIRDISSKVIFLDNKALTRRQIRSFIPLRVKFGSNFIDRTTALVIQNFVLNRTMTLTLIRSRKIIT
;
A
#
# COMPACT_ATOMS: atom_id res chain seq x y z
N MET A 1 -8.33 12.06 -15.51
CA MET A 1 -7.74 10.93 -14.76
C MET A 1 -6.23 10.92 -14.94
N ASP A 2 -5.71 11.06 -16.17
CA ASP A 2 -4.27 11.30 -16.40
C ASP A 2 -3.77 12.59 -15.73
N ASN A 3 -4.44 13.74 -15.91
CA ASN A 3 -3.94 14.99 -15.31
C ASN A 3 -3.87 15.00 -13.77
N ASP A 4 -4.79 14.34 -13.05
CA ASP A 4 -4.77 14.33 -11.58
C ASP A 4 -3.73 13.37 -11.01
N LEU A 5 -3.51 12.22 -11.68
CA LEU A 5 -2.45 11.27 -11.32
C LEU A 5 -1.07 11.86 -11.66
N HIS A 6 -0.97 12.58 -12.77
CA HIS A 6 0.22 13.31 -13.17
C HIS A 6 0.51 14.47 -12.22
N ILE A 7 -0.50 15.18 -11.72
CA ILE A 7 -0.34 16.22 -10.69
C ILE A 7 0.11 15.59 -9.36
N LEU A 8 -0.42 14.42 -8.96
CA LEU A 8 0.02 13.71 -7.74
C LEU A 8 1.47 13.19 -7.86
N LEU A 9 1.85 12.64 -9.01
CA LEU A 9 3.23 12.20 -9.31
C LEU A 9 4.21 13.38 -9.36
N VAL A 10 3.84 14.49 -10.01
CA VAL A 10 4.68 15.70 -10.11
C VAL A 10 4.83 16.41 -8.75
N ARG A 11 3.80 16.35 -7.89
CA ARG A 11 3.85 16.95 -6.54
C ARG A 11 4.69 16.10 -5.57
N ALA A 12 4.74 14.78 -5.78
CA ALA A 12 5.69 13.90 -5.08
C ALA A 12 7.14 14.18 -5.52
N ASP A 13 7.38 14.39 -6.83
CA ASP A 13 8.71 14.72 -7.36
C ASP A 13 9.32 16.02 -6.80
N LEU A 14 8.49 16.97 -6.34
CA LEU A 14 8.94 18.25 -5.79
C LEU A 14 9.28 18.22 -4.27
N LEU A 15 8.81 17.21 -3.53
CA LEU A 15 8.90 17.17 -2.05
C LEU A 15 9.84 16.09 -1.49
N LEU A 16 10.42 15.24 -2.34
CA LEU A 16 11.15 14.06 -1.90
C LEU A 16 12.68 14.19 -2.08
N PRO A 17 13.50 13.80 -1.08
CA PRO A 17 14.96 13.79 -1.21
C PRO A 17 15.45 12.86 -2.34
N LEU A 18 16.65 13.14 -2.85
CA LEU A 18 17.25 12.52 -4.06
C LEU A 18 17.21 10.97 -4.08
N HIS A 19 17.22 10.31 -2.91
CA HIS A 19 17.19 8.86 -2.77
C HIS A 19 15.80 8.25 -3.03
N THR A 20 14.73 8.98 -2.70
CA THR A 20 13.34 8.58 -3.02
C THR A 20 13.02 8.75 -4.50
N LYS A 21 13.73 9.63 -5.22
CA LYS A 21 13.63 9.77 -6.68
C LYS A 21 14.07 8.49 -7.42
N ILE A 22 15.04 7.76 -6.89
CA ILE A 22 15.49 6.46 -7.43
C ILE A 22 14.40 5.38 -7.23
N HIS A 23 13.70 5.42 -6.09
CA HIS A 23 12.57 4.52 -5.82
C HIS A 23 11.33 4.89 -6.66
N PHE A 24 11.08 6.18 -6.88
CA PHE A 24 10.02 6.67 -7.77
C PHE A 24 10.29 6.30 -9.22
N GLU A 25 11.54 6.38 -9.68
CA GLU A 25 11.94 5.87 -11.01
C GLU A 25 11.78 4.35 -11.12
N LEU A 26 12.05 3.58 -10.05
CA LEU A 26 11.73 2.15 -10.01
C LEU A 26 10.22 1.88 -10.10
N ILE A 27 9.38 2.69 -9.45
CA ILE A 27 7.92 2.61 -9.55
C ILE A 27 7.44 3.04 -10.95
N ARG A 28 8.04 4.07 -11.55
CA ARG A 28 7.80 4.56 -12.93
C ARG A 28 8.17 3.53 -13.99
N ILE A 29 9.27 2.80 -13.78
CA ILE A 29 9.70 1.67 -14.62
C ILE A 29 8.75 0.47 -14.46
N THR A 30 8.16 0.28 -13.27
CA THR A 30 7.22 -0.82 -12.99
C THR A 30 5.79 -0.51 -13.47
N PHE A 31 5.40 0.77 -13.50
CA PHE A 31 4.12 1.28 -13.97
C PHE A 31 4.36 2.52 -14.85
N PRO A 32 4.57 2.36 -16.17
CA PRO A 32 4.76 3.52 -17.04
C PRO A 32 3.44 4.29 -17.14
N ALA A 33 3.38 5.44 -16.47
CA ALA A 33 2.39 6.46 -16.81
C ALA A 33 2.70 6.97 -18.22
N THR A 34 1.64 7.22 -18.98
CA THR A 34 1.62 7.69 -20.37
C THR A 34 2.30 9.05 -20.50
N GLU A 35 3.62 9.06 -20.73
CA GLU A 35 4.37 10.25 -21.11
C GLU A 35 4.60 10.23 -22.63
N ASN A 36 3.98 11.18 -23.32
CA ASN A 36 4.11 11.34 -24.76
C ASN A 36 5.57 11.53 -25.15
N THR A 37 6.08 10.60 -25.97
CA THR A 37 7.22 10.68 -26.88
C THR A 37 8.16 11.89 -26.67
N ILE A 38 9.11 11.76 -25.75
CA ILE A 38 10.37 12.51 -25.80
C ILE A 38 11.50 11.51 -26.06
N ASN A 39 12.26 11.81 -27.11
CA ASN A 39 13.32 10.99 -27.68
C ASN A 39 14.56 11.05 -26.75
N VAL A 40 14.65 10.14 -25.76
CA VAL A 40 15.80 10.05 -24.86
C VAL A 40 16.88 9.16 -25.47
N LYS A 41 17.91 9.81 -25.99
CA LYS A 41 19.16 9.21 -26.49
C LYS A 41 20.02 8.77 -25.29
N HIS A 42 20.32 7.47 -25.24
CA HIS A 42 21.36 6.78 -24.46
C HIS A 42 21.91 7.47 -23.19
N SER A 43 21.37 7.14 -22.02
CA SER A 43 22.10 7.20 -20.75
C SER A 43 22.37 5.77 -20.24
N LYS A 44 23.64 5.48 -19.90
CA LYS A 44 24.05 4.20 -19.31
C LYS A 44 23.64 4.16 -17.84
N PRO A 45 22.94 3.11 -17.36
CA PRO A 45 22.58 3.01 -15.95
C PRO A 45 23.80 2.63 -15.10
N ILE A 46 24.08 3.49 -14.12
CA ILE A 46 25.03 3.26 -13.04
C ILE A 46 24.33 2.39 -11.99
N PHE A 47 24.43 1.07 -12.11
CA PHE A 47 24.07 0.13 -11.05
C PHE A 47 25.07 -1.02 -11.05
N SER A 48 26.08 -0.91 -10.19
CA SER A 48 27.16 -1.88 -10.02
C SER A 48 27.13 -2.46 -8.61
N SER A 49 26.87 -3.76 -8.51
CA SER A 49 27.76 -4.75 -7.87
C SER A 49 27.10 -5.83 -7.01
N LYS A 50 25.81 -5.75 -6.61
CA LYS A 50 25.30 -6.73 -5.62
C LYS A 50 24.37 -7.86 -6.07
N PHE A 51 23.76 -7.87 -7.26
CA PHE A 51 22.94 -9.02 -7.69
C PHE A 51 22.94 -9.25 -9.22
N PRO A 52 24.05 -9.74 -9.81
CA PRO A 52 24.18 -9.92 -11.27
C PRO A 52 23.26 -11.01 -11.87
N PHE A 53 22.78 -11.96 -11.06
CA PHE A 53 21.90 -13.04 -11.53
C PHE A 53 20.44 -12.59 -11.71
N LEU A 54 19.92 -11.76 -10.80
CA LEU A 54 18.55 -11.23 -10.88
C LEU A 54 18.40 -10.17 -11.99
N GLN A 55 19.45 -9.39 -12.25
CA GLN A 55 19.45 -8.39 -13.32
C GLN A 55 19.39 -9.03 -14.71
N LYS A 56 20.09 -10.15 -14.93
CA LYS A 56 20.10 -10.86 -16.23
C LYS A 56 18.78 -11.59 -16.53
N LEU A 57 18.09 -12.09 -15.49
CA LEU A 57 16.76 -12.70 -15.61
C LEU A 57 15.63 -11.66 -15.73
N ALA A 58 15.73 -10.53 -15.02
CA ALA A 58 14.76 -9.44 -15.10
C ALA A 58 14.87 -8.64 -16.41
N LEU A 59 16.07 -8.40 -16.95
CA LEU A 59 16.21 -7.63 -18.19
C LEU A 59 15.68 -8.38 -19.42
N ASN A 60 15.97 -9.68 -19.56
CA ASN A 60 15.66 -10.39 -20.81
C ASN A 60 14.20 -10.90 -20.89
N ARG A 61 13.56 -11.25 -19.76
CA ARG A 61 12.12 -11.56 -19.73
C ARG A 61 11.26 -10.32 -19.48
N GLY A 62 11.72 -9.37 -18.66
CA GLY A 62 10.99 -8.15 -18.33
C GLY A 62 10.84 -7.20 -19.51
N ALA A 63 11.87 -7.04 -20.35
CA ALA A 63 11.79 -6.14 -21.51
C ALA A 63 10.80 -6.63 -22.59
N LEU A 64 10.75 -7.94 -22.83
CA LEU A 64 9.84 -8.52 -23.84
C LEU A 64 8.39 -8.57 -23.35
N GLN A 65 8.19 -8.79 -22.05
CA GLN A 65 6.87 -8.84 -21.42
C GLN A 65 6.32 -7.43 -21.16
N GLY A 66 7.18 -6.48 -20.78
CA GLY A 66 6.85 -5.06 -20.60
C GLY A 66 6.34 -4.42 -21.89
N ASN A 67 6.99 -4.67 -23.03
CA ASN A 67 6.54 -4.16 -24.34
C ASN A 67 5.18 -4.74 -24.80
N ARG A 68 4.77 -5.91 -24.31
CA ARG A 68 3.43 -6.47 -24.55
C ARG A 68 2.37 -5.88 -23.63
N ILE A 69 2.73 -5.56 -22.38
CA ILE A 69 1.82 -4.95 -21.41
C ILE A 69 1.58 -3.48 -21.78
N ALA A 70 2.63 -2.72 -22.10
CA ALA A 70 2.49 -1.32 -22.54
C ALA A 70 1.58 -1.19 -23.76
N ARG A 71 1.71 -2.10 -24.74
CA ARG A 71 0.84 -2.14 -25.93
C ARG A 71 -0.62 -2.52 -25.64
N MET A 72 -0.90 -3.24 -24.56
CA MET A 72 -2.28 -3.53 -24.15
C MET A 72 -2.94 -2.38 -23.39
N VAL A 73 -2.14 -1.52 -22.75
CA VAL A 73 -2.64 -0.35 -22.01
C VAL A 73 -2.91 0.82 -22.96
N THR A 74 -2.18 0.94 -24.06
CA THR A 74 -2.40 1.98 -25.09
C THR A 74 -3.50 1.60 -26.08
N HIS A 75 -4.69 1.22 -25.60
CA HIS A 75 -5.86 1.22 -26.48
C HIS A 75 -6.33 2.67 -26.64
N PRO A 76 -6.23 3.27 -27.84
CA PRO A 76 -6.68 4.63 -28.06
C PRO A 76 -8.18 4.69 -27.83
N GLU A 77 -8.59 5.55 -26.89
CA GLU A 77 -9.98 5.91 -26.58
C GLU A 77 -10.81 4.91 -25.77
N LEU A 78 -10.33 4.50 -24.58
CA LEU A 78 -11.25 3.98 -23.58
C LEU A 78 -12.23 5.09 -23.14
N PRO A 79 -13.56 4.89 -23.22
CA PRO A 79 -14.53 5.88 -22.76
C PRO A 79 -14.33 6.16 -21.26
N LYS A 80 -14.27 7.45 -20.90
CA LYS A 80 -14.09 7.88 -19.51
C LYS A 80 -15.24 7.32 -18.66
N SER A 81 -14.93 6.34 -17.83
CA SER A 81 -15.87 5.82 -16.85
C SER A 81 -16.30 6.92 -15.88
N PRO A 82 -17.59 7.03 -15.51
CA PRO A 82 -17.95 7.78 -14.31
C PRO A 82 -17.19 7.21 -13.12
N VAL A 83 -16.67 8.09 -12.27
CA VAL A 83 -15.87 7.72 -11.10
C VAL A 83 -16.79 7.01 -10.11
N SER A 84 -16.51 5.74 -9.81
CA SER A 84 -17.29 4.97 -8.86
C SER A 84 -17.19 5.59 -7.46
N LEU A 85 -18.25 5.47 -6.65
CA LEU A 85 -18.24 5.90 -5.24
C LEU A 85 -17.08 5.25 -4.47
N ARG A 86 -16.75 4.00 -4.82
CA ARG A 86 -15.61 3.25 -4.27
C ARG A 86 -14.29 3.95 -4.53
N THR A 87 -14.04 4.35 -5.77
CA THR A 87 -12.82 5.07 -6.15
C THR A 87 -12.73 6.42 -5.44
N LYS A 88 -13.86 7.13 -5.25
CA LYS A 88 -13.88 8.36 -4.44
C LYS A 88 -13.52 8.10 -2.98
N ALA A 89 -14.09 7.06 -2.37
CA ALA A 89 -13.78 6.66 -1.00
C ALA A 89 -12.31 6.25 -0.85
N MET A 90 -11.76 5.48 -1.79
CA MET A 90 -10.34 5.09 -1.77
C MET A 90 -9.42 6.29 -1.91
N LYS A 91 -9.72 7.25 -2.80
CA LYS A 91 -8.97 8.50 -2.91
C LYS A 91 -8.99 9.30 -1.61
N LEU A 92 -10.16 9.43 -0.99
CA LEU A 92 -10.28 10.10 0.30
C LEU A 92 -9.45 9.39 1.38
N CYS A 93 -9.49 8.06 1.43
CA CYS A 93 -8.68 7.29 2.39
C CYS A 93 -7.18 7.49 2.17
N ILE A 94 -6.71 7.46 0.91
CA ILE A 94 -5.29 7.70 0.60
C ILE A 94 -4.88 9.11 1.04
N ILE A 95 -5.70 10.14 0.76
CA ILE A 95 -5.43 11.52 1.18
C ILE A 95 -5.36 11.63 2.71
N LEU A 96 -6.30 10.99 3.42
CA LEU A 96 -6.31 10.97 4.88
C LEU A 96 -5.04 10.30 5.42
N CYS A 97 -4.68 9.12 4.91
CA CYS A 97 -3.48 8.41 5.33
C CYS A 97 -2.18 9.14 4.98
N GLU A 98 -2.10 9.81 3.84
CA GLU A 98 -0.95 10.65 3.49
C GLU A 98 -0.83 11.86 4.42
N SER A 99 -1.96 12.45 4.81
CA SER A 99 -1.98 13.53 5.78
C SER A 99 -1.49 13.07 7.15
N THR A 100 -1.86 11.87 7.61
CA THR A 100 -1.40 11.34 8.90
C THR A 100 0.09 11.01 8.89
N VAL A 101 0.64 10.53 7.76
CA VAL A 101 2.09 10.34 7.57
C VAL A 101 2.89 11.64 7.76
N ALA A 102 2.36 12.80 7.36
CA ALA A 102 3.00 14.10 7.57
C ALA A 102 2.78 14.65 9.00
N VAL A 103 1.59 14.45 9.54
CA VAL A 103 1.23 14.91 10.89
C VAL A 103 2.03 14.17 11.97
N PHE A 104 2.27 12.86 11.80
CA PHE A 104 2.97 12.02 12.76
C PHE A 104 4.38 12.52 13.16
N PRO A 105 5.35 12.72 12.23
CA PRO A 105 6.67 13.26 12.58
C PRO A 105 6.59 14.70 13.11
N THR A 106 5.60 15.48 12.68
CA THR A 106 5.36 16.84 13.20
C THR A 106 4.95 16.80 14.66
N LEU A 107 4.03 15.90 15.04
CA LEU A 107 3.63 15.71 16.44
C LEU A 107 4.80 15.24 17.30
N ILE A 108 5.65 14.35 16.77
CA ILE A 108 6.86 13.90 17.46
C ILE A 108 7.85 15.06 17.66
N PHE A 109 8.04 15.92 16.65
CA PHE A 109 8.89 17.10 16.80
C PHE A 109 8.40 18.03 17.91
N ILE A 110 7.10 18.30 17.94
CA ILE A 110 6.49 19.15 18.96
C ILE A 110 6.67 18.47 20.34
N LEU A 111 6.44 17.16 20.44
CA LEU A 111 6.66 16.39 21.66
C LEU A 111 8.10 16.50 22.16
N LEU A 112 9.10 16.30 21.28
CA LEU A 112 10.52 16.42 21.61
C LEU A 112 10.90 17.84 22.04
N THR A 113 10.22 18.86 21.51
CA THR A 113 10.45 20.25 21.91
C THR A 113 10.00 20.50 23.35
N PHE A 114 8.92 19.86 23.80
CA PHE A 114 8.40 20.00 25.17
C PHE A 114 9.01 19.00 26.16
N ALA A 115 9.35 17.79 25.70
CA ALA A 115 9.80 16.67 26.53
C ALA A 115 10.95 15.91 25.81
N PRO A 116 12.15 16.48 25.76
CA PRO A 116 13.27 15.93 24.99
C PRO A 116 13.87 14.66 25.60
N CYS A 117 13.65 14.42 26.89
CA CYS A 117 14.19 13.26 27.60
C CYS A 117 13.22 12.06 27.65
N THR A 118 12.17 12.07 26.83
CA THR A 118 11.17 11.00 26.82
C THR A 118 11.72 9.77 26.06
N PRO A 119 11.67 8.56 26.62
CA PRO A 119 11.99 7.35 25.87
C PRO A 119 10.94 7.11 24.77
N PRO A 120 11.29 6.52 23.60
CA PRO A 120 12.54 5.83 23.26
C PRO A 120 13.54 6.67 22.43
N PHE A 121 13.49 7.99 22.49
CA PHE A 121 14.31 8.87 21.66
C PHE A 121 15.80 8.83 22.09
N ILE A 122 16.72 9.06 21.15
CA ILE A 122 18.19 9.02 21.32
C ILE A 122 18.62 9.92 22.47
N LEU A 123 18.00 11.09 22.63
CA LEU A 123 18.36 12.01 23.71
C LEU A 123 18.05 11.44 25.11
N SER A 124 17.05 10.57 25.23
CA SER A 124 16.74 9.86 26.49
C SER A 124 17.80 8.82 26.87
N MET A 125 18.63 8.39 25.93
CA MET A 125 19.72 7.44 26.17
C MET A 125 21.00 8.12 26.69
N LEU A 126 21.06 9.46 26.69
CA LEU A 126 22.20 10.19 27.22
C LEU A 126 22.12 10.29 28.75
N PRO A 127 23.20 9.97 29.48
CA PRO A 127 23.19 9.92 30.96
C PRO A 127 22.91 11.28 31.62
N ASN A 128 23.10 12.38 30.88
CA ASN A 128 22.96 13.76 31.37
C ASN A 128 22.00 14.57 30.49
N CYS A 129 20.77 14.09 30.28
CA CYS A 129 19.80 14.80 29.44
C CYS A 129 19.44 16.22 29.98
N GLN A 130 19.39 16.41 31.30
CA GLN A 130 19.10 17.73 31.89
C GLN A 130 20.27 18.74 31.81
N PRO A 131 21.52 18.39 32.19
CA PRO A 131 22.64 19.32 32.14
C PRO A 131 22.96 19.88 30.74
N VAL A 132 22.66 19.12 29.68
CA VAL A 132 22.90 19.56 28.29
C VAL A 132 22.06 20.79 27.93
N GLN A 133 20.93 21.05 28.60
CA GLN A 133 20.04 22.17 28.28
C GLN A 133 20.53 23.54 28.77
N THR A 134 21.41 23.57 29.77
CA THR A 134 21.84 24.83 30.42
C THR A 134 22.93 25.55 29.65
N THR A 135 23.72 24.84 28.83
CA THR A 135 24.82 25.42 28.05
C THR A 135 24.38 25.77 26.62
N LEU A 136 24.88 26.87 26.07
CA LEU A 136 24.60 27.28 24.68
C LEU A 136 25.01 26.20 23.68
N LEU A 137 26.19 25.60 23.88
CA LEU A 137 26.69 24.50 23.06
C LEU A 137 25.78 23.26 23.15
N GLY A 138 25.29 22.95 24.35
CA GLY A 138 24.38 21.83 24.56
C GLY A 138 23.02 22.00 23.89
N ARG A 139 22.46 23.22 23.87
CA ARG A 139 21.25 23.52 23.07
C ARG A 139 21.47 23.30 21.57
N GLY A 140 22.64 23.67 21.06
CA GLY A 140 23.01 23.43 19.67
C GLY A 140 23.05 21.93 19.34
N ILE A 141 23.71 21.14 20.20
CA ILE A 141 23.79 19.67 20.05
C ILE A 141 22.39 19.04 20.14
N GLN A 142 21.56 19.47 21.09
CA GLN A 142 20.18 19.00 21.24
C GLN A 142 19.35 19.25 19.98
N GLY A 143 19.44 20.46 19.41
CA GLY A 143 18.74 20.81 18.17
C GLY A 143 19.16 19.91 17.00
N LEU A 144 20.45 19.59 16.88
CA LEU A 144 20.96 18.67 15.86
C LEU A 144 20.42 17.24 16.04
N ILE A 145 20.35 16.74 17.27
CA ILE A 145 19.81 15.41 17.58
C ILE A 145 18.32 15.37 17.23
N HIS A 146 17.54 16.37 17.64
CA HIS A 146 16.11 16.44 17.30
C HIS A 146 15.90 16.47 15.78
N LEU A 147 16.66 17.30 15.05
CA LEU A 147 16.56 17.38 13.60
C LEU A 147 16.86 16.03 12.93
N TYR A 148 17.89 15.33 13.42
CA TYR A 148 18.24 14.01 12.95
C TYR A 148 17.13 12.98 13.23
N GLU A 149 16.56 12.97 14.43
CA GLU A 149 15.46 12.05 14.79
C GLU A 149 14.23 12.25 13.91
N ILE A 150 13.79 13.50 13.72
CA ILE A 150 12.64 13.84 12.89
C ILE A 150 12.89 13.44 11.45
N TRP A 151 14.09 13.72 10.94
CA TRP A 151 14.47 13.33 9.58
C TRP A 151 14.41 11.80 9.41
N THR A 152 14.94 11.06 10.37
CA THR A 152 14.97 9.59 10.34
C THR A 152 13.56 9.01 10.41
N ILE A 153 12.74 9.50 11.35
CA ILE A 153 11.34 9.08 11.52
C ILE A 153 10.53 9.42 10.27
N SER A 154 10.65 10.64 9.76
CA SER A 154 9.98 11.06 8.53
C SER A 154 10.36 10.14 7.38
N HIS A 155 11.66 9.89 7.17
CA HIS A 155 12.13 9.02 6.09
C HIS A 155 11.58 7.58 6.22
N ILE A 156 11.59 7.00 7.43
CA ILE A 156 11.05 5.66 7.68
C ILE A 156 9.55 5.63 7.40
N THR A 157 8.78 6.60 7.93
CA THR A 157 7.33 6.66 7.77
C THR A 157 6.94 6.87 6.31
N TYR A 158 7.58 7.80 5.59
CA TYR A 158 7.33 8.01 4.15
C TYR A 158 7.73 6.82 3.30
N SER A 159 8.89 6.21 3.58
CA SER A 159 9.31 5.02 2.85
C SER A 159 8.31 3.87 3.05
N GLY A 160 7.95 3.57 4.29
CA GLY A 160 6.99 2.51 4.62
C GLY A 160 5.59 2.74 4.05
N SER A 161 5.11 3.98 4.15
CA SER A 161 3.79 4.36 3.63
C SER A 161 3.70 4.27 2.12
N ILE A 162 4.78 4.59 1.38
CA ILE A 162 4.81 4.41 -0.07
C ILE A 162 4.58 2.95 -0.45
N TRP A 163 5.24 2.00 0.22
CA TRP A 163 5.03 0.57 -0.07
C TRP A 163 3.59 0.12 0.23
N ILE A 164 3.02 0.55 1.35
CA ILE A 164 1.67 0.13 1.74
C ILE A 164 0.61 0.82 0.86
N PHE A 165 0.63 2.14 0.76
CA PHE A 165 -0.41 2.88 0.04
C PHE A 165 -0.28 2.73 -1.47
N TYR A 166 0.89 2.93 -2.04
CA TYR A 166 1.00 2.90 -3.49
C TYR A 166 0.97 1.47 -4.01
N ILE A 167 1.79 0.58 -3.47
CA ILE A 167 1.84 -0.76 -4.07
C ILE A 167 0.60 -1.56 -3.70
N LEU A 168 0.20 -1.60 -2.43
CA LEU A 168 -0.93 -2.43 -2.03
C LEU A 168 -2.29 -1.79 -2.37
N PHE A 169 -2.57 -0.53 -1.99
CA PHE A 169 -3.90 0.05 -2.28
C PHE A 169 -4.10 0.37 -3.75
N VAL A 170 -3.15 1.06 -4.41
CA VAL A 170 -3.31 1.39 -5.84
C VAL A 170 -3.28 0.12 -6.69
N GLY A 171 -2.47 -0.88 -6.33
CA GLY A 171 -2.49 -2.18 -7.02
C GLY A 171 -3.84 -2.89 -6.93
N ILE A 172 -4.49 -2.88 -5.77
CA ILE A 172 -5.84 -3.43 -5.60
C ILE A 172 -6.88 -2.60 -6.38
N ASP A 173 -6.84 -1.27 -6.30
CA ASP A 173 -7.74 -0.40 -7.07
C ASP A 173 -7.60 -0.63 -8.58
N CYS A 174 -6.36 -0.77 -9.04
CA CYS A 174 -6.04 -1.04 -10.44
C CYS A 174 -6.69 -2.35 -10.91
N MET A 175 -6.54 -3.43 -10.14
CA MET A 175 -7.19 -4.72 -10.44
C MET A 175 -8.73 -4.59 -10.46
N LEU A 176 -9.31 -3.90 -9.48
CA LEU A 176 -10.76 -3.66 -9.43
C LEU A 176 -11.25 -2.84 -10.63
N ASN A 177 -10.50 -1.82 -11.04
CA ASN A 177 -10.83 -1.01 -12.20
C ASN A 177 -10.78 -1.83 -13.49
N TYR A 178 -9.76 -2.67 -13.68
CA TYR A 178 -9.69 -3.58 -14.83
C TYR A 178 -10.84 -4.61 -14.84
N LEU A 179 -11.22 -5.14 -13.69
CA LEU A 179 -12.41 -6.00 -13.58
C LEU A 179 -13.70 -5.27 -13.96
N ASN A 180 -13.87 -4.02 -13.55
CA ASN A 180 -15.02 -3.22 -13.93
C ASN A 180 -15.07 -2.92 -15.44
N LEU A 181 -13.91 -2.64 -16.05
CA LEU A 181 -13.80 -2.48 -17.49
C LEU A 181 -14.18 -3.75 -18.23
N LEU A 182 -13.65 -4.89 -17.77
CA LEU A 182 -13.97 -6.20 -18.32
C LEU A 182 -15.46 -6.53 -18.16
N LYS A 183 -16.05 -6.21 -17.02
CA LYS A 183 -17.49 -6.41 -16.75
C LYS A 183 -18.34 -5.64 -17.77
N ARG A 184 -17.98 -4.38 -18.08
CA ARG A 184 -18.66 -3.59 -19.11
C ARG A 184 -18.51 -4.16 -20.51
N GLN A 185 -17.29 -4.53 -20.89
CA GLN A 185 -17.06 -5.19 -22.17
C GLN A 185 -17.86 -6.48 -22.29
N SER A 186 -18.00 -7.23 -21.18
CA SER A 186 -18.81 -8.45 -21.17
C SER A 186 -20.28 -8.17 -21.51
N PHE A 187 -20.84 -7.01 -21.14
CA PHE A 187 -22.20 -6.61 -21.51
C PHE A 187 -22.32 -6.16 -22.97
N ALA A 188 -21.23 -5.76 -23.60
CA ALA A 188 -21.20 -5.33 -24.99
C ALA A 188 -20.84 -6.45 -25.98
N ILE A 189 -20.61 -7.69 -25.54
CA ILE A 189 -20.26 -8.81 -26.43
C ILE A 189 -21.47 -9.13 -27.32
N LEU A 190 -21.36 -8.77 -28.60
CA LEU A 190 -22.30 -9.14 -29.65
C LEU A 190 -21.66 -10.12 -30.65
N ASN A 191 -20.36 -9.97 -30.89
CA ASN A 191 -19.63 -10.71 -31.92
C ASN A 191 -18.57 -11.66 -31.34
N SER A 192 -18.08 -12.59 -32.17
CA SER A 192 -17.00 -13.51 -31.82
C SER A 192 -15.67 -12.80 -31.53
N GLU A 193 -15.39 -11.69 -32.20
CA GLU A 193 -14.18 -10.89 -32.00
C GLU A 193 -14.15 -10.23 -30.60
N ASP A 194 -15.29 -9.68 -30.15
CA ASP A 194 -15.42 -9.06 -28.83
C ASP A 194 -15.14 -10.05 -27.69
N LYS A 195 -15.56 -11.30 -27.90
CA LYS A 195 -15.30 -12.41 -26.98
C LYS A 195 -13.80 -12.67 -26.86
N ASP A 196 -13.06 -12.74 -27.96
CA ASP A 196 -11.62 -13.02 -27.94
C ASP A 196 -10.86 -11.88 -27.24
N ASN A 197 -11.29 -10.63 -27.44
CA ASN A 197 -10.76 -9.47 -26.74
C ASN A 197 -11.02 -9.54 -25.22
N CYS A 198 -12.24 -9.91 -24.81
CA CYS A 198 -12.62 -10.07 -23.41
C CYS A 198 -11.78 -11.17 -22.72
N VAL A 199 -11.64 -12.32 -23.37
CA VAL A 199 -10.79 -13.44 -22.93
C VAL A 199 -9.34 -13.00 -22.78
N ARG A 200 -8.81 -12.27 -23.76
CA ARG A 200 -7.43 -11.76 -23.73
C ARG A 200 -7.21 -10.78 -22.60
N LEU A 201 -8.14 -9.84 -22.38
CA LEU A 201 -8.07 -8.87 -21.28
C LEU A 201 -8.06 -9.59 -19.93
N TYR A 202 -8.93 -10.57 -19.73
CA TYR A 202 -8.96 -11.34 -18.48
C TYR A 202 -7.65 -12.10 -18.22
N CYS A 203 -7.07 -12.73 -19.25
CA CYS A 203 -5.76 -13.37 -19.15
C CYS A 203 -4.66 -12.38 -18.73
N SER A 204 -4.69 -11.15 -19.23
CA SER A 204 -3.75 -10.10 -18.82
C SER A 204 -3.91 -9.70 -17.36
N ILE A 205 -5.15 -9.62 -16.87
CA ILE A 205 -5.42 -9.36 -15.45
C ILE A 205 -4.89 -10.52 -14.57
N GLN A 206 -5.03 -11.77 -15.00
CA GLN A 206 -4.45 -12.93 -14.27
C GLN A 206 -2.92 -12.88 -14.22
N ILE A 207 -2.27 -12.37 -15.27
CA ILE A 207 -0.82 -12.15 -15.25
C ILE A 207 -0.49 -11.07 -14.23
N LEU A 208 -1.19 -9.93 -14.27
CA LEU A 208 -1.01 -8.84 -13.30
C LEU A 208 -1.19 -9.31 -11.85
N GLU A 209 -2.19 -10.14 -11.58
CA GLU A 209 -2.43 -10.75 -10.27
C GLU A 209 -1.24 -11.60 -9.80
N LYS A 210 -0.64 -12.41 -10.67
CA LYS A 210 0.54 -13.23 -10.32
C LYS A 210 1.75 -12.35 -9.96
N TRP A 211 1.97 -11.27 -10.70
CA TRP A 211 3.03 -10.31 -10.41
C TRP A 211 2.76 -9.60 -9.08
N PHE A 212 1.53 -9.12 -8.89
CA PHE A 212 1.09 -8.47 -7.66
C PHE A 212 1.28 -9.38 -6.44
N ASN A 213 0.81 -10.62 -6.52
CA ASN A 213 0.96 -11.60 -5.46
C ASN A 213 2.42 -11.96 -5.18
N SER A 214 3.26 -12.17 -6.22
CA SER A 214 4.68 -12.45 -6.02
C SER A 214 5.40 -11.34 -5.26
N PHE A 215 4.95 -10.09 -5.42
CA PHE A 215 5.55 -8.96 -4.73
C PHE A 215 4.96 -8.74 -3.32
N VAL A 216 3.64 -8.74 -3.21
CA VAL A 216 2.91 -8.41 -1.97
C VAL A 216 3.00 -9.53 -0.94
N MET A 217 2.90 -10.80 -1.38
CA MET A 217 2.84 -11.96 -0.49
C MET A 217 4.15 -12.18 0.28
N ASP A 218 5.30 -11.90 -0.34
CA ASP A 218 6.61 -12.23 0.23
C ASP A 218 7.10 -11.19 1.24
N LYS A 219 6.66 -9.92 1.11
CA LYS A 219 7.24 -8.79 1.88
C LYS A 219 6.21 -7.95 2.59
N ILE A 220 5.28 -7.36 1.83
CA ILE A 220 4.36 -6.35 2.36
C ILE A 220 3.34 -7.00 3.28
N LEU A 221 2.71 -8.08 2.83
CA LEU A 221 1.58 -8.64 3.53
C LEU A 221 1.92 -9.28 4.89
N PRO A 222 3.03 -10.03 5.04
CA PRO A 222 3.48 -10.48 6.35
C PRO A 222 3.81 -9.32 7.30
N CYS A 223 4.43 -8.25 6.78
CA CYS A 223 4.71 -7.04 7.54
C CYS A 223 3.41 -6.39 8.04
N VAL A 224 2.41 -6.22 7.16
CA VAL A 224 1.11 -5.64 7.53
C VAL A 224 0.39 -6.50 8.58
N ILE A 225 0.36 -7.82 8.41
CA ILE A 225 -0.35 -8.74 9.32
C ILE A 225 0.30 -8.82 10.71
N ILE A 226 1.61 -8.61 10.82
CA ILE A 226 2.33 -8.69 12.10
C ILE A 226 2.45 -7.30 12.73
N CYS A 227 3.00 -6.33 11.99
CA CYS A 227 3.36 -5.02 12.53
C CYS A 227 2.14 -4.15 12.82
N VAL A 228 1.11 -4.14 11.95
CA VAL A 228 -0.04 -3.25 12.14
C VAL A 228 -0.85 -3.65 13.38
N PRO A 229 -1.23 -4.93 13.59
CA PRO A 229 -1.90 -5.33 14.82
C PRO A 229 -1.05 -5.12 16.07
N ALA A 230 0.27 -5.34 16.00
CA ALA A 230 1.16 -5.09 17.14
C ALA A 230 1.17 -3.61 17.53
N LEU A 231 1.27 -2.71 16.55
CA LEU A 231 1.20 -1.26 16.76
C LEU A 231 -0.17 -0.85 17.34
N GLU A 232 -1.25 -1.41 16.82
CA GLU A 232 -2.62 -1.14 17.31
C GLU A 232 -2.80 -1.60 18.77
N ILE A 233 -2.33 -2.81 19.13
CA ILE A 233 -2.38 -3.33 20.50
C ILE A 233 -1.65 -2.41 21.46
N VAL A 234 -0.42 -2.01 21.13
CA VAL A 234 0.41 -1.13 21.96
C VAL A 234 -0.24 0.24 22.09
N ALA A 235 -0.70 0.83 20.99
CA ALA A 235 -1.34 2.14 20.98
C ALA A 235 -2.61 2.13 21.83
N LEU A 236 -3.51 1.16 21.65
CA LEU A 236 -4.73 1.04 22.45
C LEU A 236 -4.42 0.77 23.93
N PHE A 237 -3.42 -0.06 24.23
CA PHE A 237 -3.01 -0.33 25.61
C PHE A 237 -2.58 0.95 26.33
N VAL A 238 -1.75 1.78 25.66
CA VAL A 238 -1.31 3.08 26.19
C VAL A 238 -2.50 4.03 26.36
N CYS A 239 -3.39 4.11 25.36
CA CYS A 239 -4.60 4.92 25.42
C CYS A 239 -5.50 4.57 26.61
N VAL A 240 -5.60 3.29 26.98
CA VAL A 240 -6.46 2.85 28.09
C VAL A 240 -5.75 2.99 29.44
N ASN A 241 -4.52 2.49 29.56
CA ASN A 241 -3.87 2.29 30.86
C ASN A 241 -2.97 3.46 31.29
N LEU A 242 -2.45 4.24 30.34
CA LEU A 242 -1.47 5.31 30.62
C LEU A 242 -2.03 6.71 30.33
N HIS A 243 -3.35 6.85 30.19
CA HIS A 243 -3.98 8.13 29.85
C HIS A 243 -3.78 9.23 30.92
N GLN A 244 -3.56 8.85 32.18
CA GLN A 244 -3.30 9.80 33.27
C GLN A 244 -1.81 10.09 33.46
N ASP A 245 -0.94 9.15 33.06
CA ASP A 245 0.50 9.23 33.29
C ASP A 245 1.22 10.04 32.20
N ILE A 246 0.65 10.10 31.00
CA ILE A 246 1.26 10.75 29.83
C ILE A 246 0.71 12.17 29.66
N SER A 247 1.61 13.14 29.55
CA SER A 247 1.24 14.54 29.30
C SER A 247 0.55 14.73 27.95
N GLY A 248 -0.47 15.59 27.93
CA GLY A 248 -1.54 15.60 26.91
C GLY A 248 -1.11 15.47 25.44
N LEU A 249 -0.06 16.15 24.98
CA LEU A 249 0.33 16.06 23.56
C LEU A 249 0.92 14.68 23.21
N GLY A 250 1.67 14.07 24.13
CA GLY A 250 2.17 12.71 23.95
C GLY A 250 1.03 11.70 23.90
N PHE A 251 -0.06 11.96 24.63
CA PHE A 251 -1.24 11.11 24.60
C PHE A 251 -1.91 11.10 23.22
N LEU A 252 -2.03 12.23 22.53
CA LEU A 252 -2.71 12.34 21.22
C LEU A 252 -2.06 11.47 20.11
N LEU A 253 -0.77 11.19 20.22
CA LEU A 253 -0.04 10.36 19.26
C LEU A 253 -0.58 8.92 19.23
N PHE A 254 -0.96 8.36 20.39
CA PHE A 254 -1.38 6.96 20.49
C PHE A 254 -2.75 6.70 19.85
N PRO A 255 -3.82 7.50 20.08
CA PRO A 255 -5.07 7.37 19.36
C PRO A 255 -4.90 7.54 17.84
N LEU A 256 -4.00 8.43 17.40
CA LEU A 256 -3.72 8.62 15.99
C LEU A 256 -3.13 7.34 15.37
N VAL A 257 -2.12 6.74 16.00
CA VAL A 257 -1.53 5.46 15.56
C VAL A 257 -2.54 4.32 15.58
N ALA A 258 -3.35 4.22 16.65
CA ALA A 258 -4.40 3.21 16.74
C ALA A 258 -5.43 3.37 15.61
N PHE A 259 -5.83 4.60 15.31
CA PHE A 259 -6.75 4.92 14.22
C PHE A 259 -6.15 4.56 12.85
N ASP A 260 -4.92 4.95 12.57
CA ASP A 260 -4.23 4.62 11.31
C ASP A 260 -4.10 3.10 11.13
N ALA A 261 -3.74 2.38 12.19
CA ALA A 261 -3.61 0.92 12.17
C ALA A 261 -4.96 0.22 11.92
N ALA A 262 -6.01 0.65 12.64
CA ALA A 262 -7.37 0.15 12.45
C ALA A 262 -7.87 0.41 11.02
N MET A 263 -7.62 1.62 10.49
CA MET A 263 -7.98 2.00 9.12
C MET A 263 -7.31 1.11 8.08
N ILE A 264 -6.00 0.83 8.23
CA ILE A 264 -5.29 -0.09 7.33
C ILE A 264 -5.92 -1.48 7.35
N ILE A 265 -6.21 -2.05 8.53
CA ILE A 265 -6.82 -3.39 8.64
C ILE A 265 -8.24 -3.40 8.03
N ILE A 266 -9.07 -2.42 8.38
CA ILE A 266 -10.47 -2.34 7.94
C ILE A 266 -10.57 -2.07 6.43
N LEU A 267 -9.60 -1.40 5.81
CA LEU A 267 -9.65 -1.11 4.38
C LEU A 267 -8.97 -2.19 3.54
N VAL A 268 -7.76 -2.62 3.90
CA VAL A 268 -6.93 -3.52 3.06
C VAL A 268 -7.60 -4.87 2.85
N PHE A 269 -8.00 -5.54 3.93
CA PHE A 269 -8.51 -6.91 3.84
C PHE A 269 -9.87 -6.99 3.12
N PRO A 270 -10.85 -6.10 3.37
CA PRO A 270 -12.09 -6.10 2.61
C PRO A 270 -11.92 -5.73 1.13
N LEU A 271 -11.01 -4.80 0.80
CA LEU A 271 -10.72 -4.47 -0.60
C LEU A 271 -10.13 -5.68 -1.34
N ALA A 272 -9.22 -6.42 -0.70
CA ALA A 272 -8.66 -7.66 -1.25
C ALA A 272 -9.75 -8.74 -1.47
N SER A 273 -10.66 -8.93 -0.51
CA SER A 273 -11.80 -9.84 -0.66
C SER A 273 -12.73 -9.41 -1.81
N TRP A 274 -12.87 -8.11 -2.04
CA TRP A 274 -13.70 -7.58 -3.11
C TRP A 274 -13.16 -7.94 -4.51
N VAL A 275 -11.84 -7.95 -4.71
CA VAL A 275 -11.21 -8.41 -5.96
C VAL A 275 -11.64 -9.84 -6.28
N TYR A 276 -11.67 -10.71 -5.28
CA TYR A 276 -12.13 -12.09 -5.44
C TYR A 276 -13.61 -12.17 -5.81
N LYS A 277 -14.46 -11.40 -5.11
CA LYS A 277 -15.90 -11.36 -5.40
C LYS A 277 -16.18 -10.87 -6.82
N GLU A 278 -15.64 -9.71 -7.22
CA GLU A 278 -15.89 -9.12 -8.54
C GLU A 278 -15.32 -9.98 -9.66
N SER A 279 -14.15 -10.60 -9.47
CA SER A 279 -13.59 -11.50 -10.49
C SER A 279 -14.44 -12.75 -10.69
N LYS A 280 -14.97 -13.34 -9.60
CA LYS A 280 -15.88 -14.49 -9.67
C LYS A 280 -17.18 -14.15 -10.40
N GLU A 281 -17.77 -13.00 -10.09
CA GLU A 281 -18.98 -12.51 -10.77
C GLU A 281 -18.70 -12.27 -12.26
N THR A 282 -17.59 -11.60 -12.58
CA THR A 282 -17.21 -11.29 -13.96
C THR A 282 -16.97 -12.55 -14.80
N ILE A 283 -16.29 -13.57 -14.25
CA ILE A 283 -16.10 -14.86 -14.95
C ILE A 283 -17.45 -15.53 -15.23
N ARG A 284 -18.39 -15.49 -14.27
CA ARG A 284 -19.72 -16.08 -14.44
C ARG A 284 -20.48 -15.38 -15.56
N ASP A 285 -20.43 -14.05 -15.60
CA ASP A 285 -21.11 -13.23 -16.61
C ASP A 285 -20.51 -13.42 -18.01
N ILE A 286 -19.18 -13.55 -18.11
CA ILE A 286 -18.50 -13.91 -19.37
C ILE A 286 -18.89 -15.34 -19.78
N SER A 287 -18.86 -16.28 -18.84
CA SER A 287 -19.17 -17.69 -19.11
C SER A 287 -20.60 -17.87 -19.63
N SER A 288 -21.59 -17.20 -19.06
CA SER A 288 -22.99 -17.36 -19.48
C SER A 288 -23.20 -16.86 -20.90
N LYS A 289 -22.65 -15.69 -21.24
CA LYS A 289 -22.80 -15.08 -22.57
C LYS A 289 -22.01 -15.80 -23.64
N VAL A 290 -20.78 -16.21 -23.33
CA VAL A 290 -19.94 -16.89 -24.32
C VAL A 290 -20.47 -18.29 -24.65
N ILE A 291 -21.05 -19.01 -23.68
CA ILE A 291 -21.70 -20.30 -23.95
C ILE A 291 -22.91 -20.13 -24.87
N PHE A 292 -23.64 -19.02 -24.75
CA PHE A 292 -24.77 -18.72 -25.62
C PHE A 292 -24.34 -18.41 -27.05
N LEU A 293 -23.26 -17.65 -27.24
CA LEU A 293 -22.77 -17.23 -28.56
C LEU A 293 -21.99 -18.33 -29.31
N ASP A 294 -21.30 -19.21 -28.60
CA ASP A 294 -20.44 -20.22 -29.21
C ASP A 294 -20.42 -21.51 -28.39
N ASN A 295 -21.09 -22.55 -28.91
CA ASN A 295 -21.18 -23.86 -28.26
C ASN A 295 -19.95 -24.75 -28.51
N LYS A 296 -18.84 -24.18 -29.01
CA LYS A 296 -17.59 -24.94 -29.19
C LYS A 296 -17.04 -25.41 -27.85
N ALA A 297 -16.78 -26.71 -27.76
CA ALA A 297 -16.19 -27.34 -26.58
C ALA A 297 -14.86 -26.70 -26.16
N LEU A 298 -14.07 -26.19 -27.11
CA LEU A 298 -12.79 -25.53 -26.84
C LEU A 298 -12.95 -24.24 -26.03
N THR A 299 -13.90 -23.38 -26.39
CA THR A 299 -14.18 -22.15 -25.64
C THR A 299 -14.66 -22.45 -24.23
N ARG A 300 -15.54 -23.45 -24.08
CA ARG A 300 -16.02 -23.87 -22.76
C ARG A 300 -14.87 -24.35 -21.88
N ARG A 301 -13.90 -25.09 -22.45
CA ARG A 301 -12.68 -25.51 -21.74
C ARG A 301 -11.82 -24.31 -21.35
N GLN A 302 -11.66 -23.33 -22.24
CA GLN A 302 -10.89 -22.13 -21.98
C GLN A 302 -11.48 -21.30 -20.84
N ILE A 303 -12.79 -21.05 -20.83
CA ILE A 303 -13.44 -20.30 -19.75
C ILE A 303 -13.39 -21.08 -18.43
N ARG A 304 -13.50 -22.42 -18.47
CA ARG A 304 -13.35 -23.26 -17.29
C ARG A 304 -11.95 -23.18 -16.68
N SER A 305 -10.94 -22.78 -17.46
CA SER A 305 -9.58 -22.55 -16.97
C SER A 305 -9.41 -21.21 -16.24
N PHE A 306 -10.40 -20.32 -16.30
CA PHE A 306 -10.37 -19.05 -15.57
C PHE A 306 -10.53 -19.29 -14.08
N ILE A 307 -9.48 -18.93 -13.34
CA ILE A 307 -9.43 -18.98 -11.90
C ILE A 307 -9.75 -17.57 -11.39
N PRO A 308 -10.74 -17.39 -10.49
CA PRO A 308 -11.01 -16.11 -9.87
C PRO A 308 -9.75 -15.54 -9.21
N LEU A 309 -9.58 -14.23 -9.34
CA LEU A 309 -8.40 -13.52 -8.86
C LEU A 309 -8.39 -13.53 -7.32
N ARG A 310 -7.26 -13.86 -6.71
CA ARG A 310 -7.12 -13.92 -5.25
C ARG A 310 -5.84 -13.21 -4.82
N VAL A 311 -5.97 -12.27 -3.89
CA VAL A 311 -4.80 -11.75 -3.17
C VAL A 311 -4.39 -12.82 -2.15
N LYS A 312 -3.21 -13.42 -2.36
CA LYS A 312 -2.73 -14.57 -1.57
C LYS A 312 -1.95 -14.13 -0.34
N PHE A 313 -2.12 -14.88 0.73
CA PHE A 313 -1.32 -14.81 1.95
C PHE A 313 -0.69 -16.18 2.22
N GLY A 314 0.57 -16.36 1.82
CA GLY A 314 1.24 -17.65 1.85
C GLY A 314 0.46 -18.70 1.05
N SER A 315 0.08 -19.80 1.70
CA SER A 315 -0.78 -20.83 1.10
C SER A 315 -2.27 -20.52 1.17
N ASN A 316 -2.68 -19.51 1.95
CA ASN A 316 -4.07 -19.13 2.18
C ASN A 316 -4.49 -17.89 1.35
N PHE A 317 -5.77 -17.57 1.37
CA PHE A 317 -6.31 -16.34 0.77
C PHE A 317 -6.91 -15.45 1.85
N ILE A 318 -6.83 -14.14 1.65
CA ILE A 318 -7.48 -13.17 2.53
C ILE A 318 -8.98 -13.23 2.30
N ASP A 319 -9.75 -13.51 3.35
CA ASP A 319 -11.20 -13.40 3.31
C ASP A 319 -11.67 -12.14 4.03
N ARG A 320 -12.91 -11.73 3.80
CA ARG A 320 -13.52 -10.56 4.49
C ARG A 320 -13.53 -10.76 6.01
N THR A 321 -13.61 -12.01 6.46
CA THR A 321 -13.57 -12.40 7.87
C THR A 321 -12.19 -12.17 8.52
N THR A 322 -11.11 -12.12 7.72
CA THR A 322 -9.75 -11.90 8.24
C THR A 322 -9.61 -10.58 8.97
N ALA A 323 -10.23 -9.49 8.47
CA ALA A 323 -10.22 -8.20 9.15
C ALA A 323 -10.84 -8.28 10.55
N LEU A 324 -11.98 -8.98 10.65
CA LEU A 324 -12.72 -9.14 11.91
C LEU A 324 -11.97 -10.02 12.90
N VAL A 325 -11.33 -11.09 12.42
CA VAL A 325 -10.49 -11.97 13.25
C VAL A 325 -9.27 -11.21 13.80
N ILE A 326 -8.60 -10.40 12.96
CA ILE A 326 -7.46 -9.58 13.39
C ILE A 326 -7.91 -8.55 14.43
N GLN A 327 -9.02 -7.85 14.18
CA GLN A 327 -9.56 -6.86 15.13
C GLN A 327 -9.97 -7.49 16.47
N ASN A 328 -10.64 -8.64 16.44
CA ASN A 328 -10.94 -9.40 17.65
C ASN A 328 -9.66 -9.83 18.39
N PHE A 329 -8.63 -10.25 17.66
CA PHE A 329 -7.33 -10.57 18.25
C PHE A 329 -6.70 -9.36 18.94
N VAL A 330 -6.68 -8.19 18.28
CA VAL A 330 -6.17 -6.93 18.83
C VAL A 330 -6.89 -6.58 20.14
N LEU A 331 -8.22 -6.53 20.12
CA LEU A 331 -9.03 -6.20 21.29
C LEU A 331 -8.81 -7.17 22.46
N ASN A 332 -8.80 -8.47 22.19
CA ASN A 332 -8.57 -9.49 23.22
C ASN A 332 -7.18 -9.38 23.84
N ARG A 333 -6.15 -9.08 23.04
CA ARG A 333 -4.78 -8.89 23.54
C ARG A 333 -4.65 -7.60 24.34
N THR A 334 -5.24 -6.50 23.89
CA THR A 334 -5.27 -5.25 24.65
C THR A 334 -6.00 -5.44 25.99
N MET A 335 -7.16 -6.09 26.00
CA MET A 335 -7.90 -6.39 27.24
C MET A 335 -7.06 -7.25 28.20
N THR A 336 -6.36 -8.27 27.69
CA THR A 336 -5.48 -9.12 28.50
C THR A 336 -4.35 -8.30 29.14
N LEU A 337 -3.69 -7.42 28.37
CA LEU A 337 -2.62 -6.56 28.88
C LEU A 337 -3.14 -5.58 29.94
N THR A 338 -4.31 -4.99 29.72
CA THR A 338 -5.00 -4.13 30.70
C THR A 338 -5.26 -4.88 32.01
N LEU A 339 -5.82 -6.09 31.94
CA LEU A 339 -6.10 -6.90 33.15
C LEU A 339 -4.83 -7.27 33.91
N ILE A 340 -3.74 -7.60 33.21
CA ILE A 340 -2.44 -7.88 33.82
C ILE A 340 -1.91 -6.64 34.55
N ARG A 341 -2.04 -5.45 33.96
CA ARG A 341 -1.64 -4.19 34.58
C ARG A 341 -2.47 -3.88 35.83
N SER A 342 -3.78 -4.04 35.78
CA SER A 342 -4.68 -3.79 36.91
C SER A 342 -4.36 -4.69 38.12
N ARG A 343 -4.03 -5.97 37.90
CA ARG A 343 -3.65 -6.88 39.00
C ARG A 343 -2.39 -6.43 39.74
N LYS A 344 -1.41 -5.89 39.03
CA LYS A 344 -0.15 -5.38 39.63
C LYS A 344 -0.34 -4.13 40.49
N ILE A 345 -1.47 -3.43 40.39
CA ILE A 345 -1.74 -2.25 41.22
C ILE A 345 -2.31 -2.65 42.59
N ILE A 346 -2.85 -3.87 42.70
CA ILE A 346 -3.50 -4.37 43.92
C ILE A 346 -2.49 -5.09 44.85
N THR A 347 -1.39 -5.61 44.29
CA THR A 347 -0.25 -6.18 45.02
C THR A 347 0.80 -5.14 45.30
#